data_AF-A0A8X6IFR4-F1
#
_entry.id   AF-A0A8X6IFR4-F1
#
_cell.length_a   1.000
_cell.length_b   1.000
_cell.length_c   1.000
_cell.angle_alpha   90.00
_cell.angle_beta   90.00
_cell.angle_gamma   90.00
#
_symmetry.space_group_name_H-M   'P 1'
#
loop_
_entity.id
_entity.type
_entity.pdbx_description
1 polymer ?
#
loop_
_entity_poly.entity_id
_entity_poly.type
_entity_poly.pdbx_seq_one_letter_code
_entity_poly.pdbx_strand_id
1 'polypeptide(L)'
;MPSASDYGSFRLSSTAAPLIGSRFANELGRYTYITPTSYLTLISSFKQLLSEKQQEVRTAIQRYEGGLGQLEFFSVTITGMQKDIEELQPKLVVAQKEAEAFIEVGCF
;
A
#
# COMPACT_ATOMS: atom_id res chain seq x y z
N MET A 1 2.91 -27.83 10.83
CA MET A 1 3.44 -27.84 12.20
C MET A 1 4.90 -27.42 12.11
N PRO A 2 5.33 -26.30 12.72
CA PRO A 2 6.72 -25.83 12.60
C PRO A 2 7.67 -26.80 13.31
N SER A 3 8.88 -26.96 12.76
CA SER A 3 9.85 -27.97 13.20
C SER A 3 10.71 -27.46 14.37
N ALA A 4 11.24 -28.37 15.19
CA ALA A 4 11.93 -28.07 16.46
C ALA A 4 13.17 -27.15 16.33
N SER A 5 13.72 -26.96 15.13
CA SER A 5 14.86 -26.07 14.87
C SER A 5 14.50 -24.58 14.78
N ASP A 6 13.24 -24.23 14.52
CA ASP A 6 12.82 -22.83 14.30
C ASP A 6 12.74 -22.00 15.59
N TYR A 7 12.79 -22.64 16.76
CA TYR A 7 12.70 -21.99 18.07
C TYR A 7 14.05 -21.47 18.61
N GLY A 8 15.16 -21.65 17.87
CA GLY A 8 16.51 -21.32 18.33
C GLY A 8 16.74 -19.84 18.67
N SER A 9 16.07 -18.93 17.95
CA SER A 9 16.16 -17.47 18.16
C SER A 9 15.51 -17.02 19.50
N PHE A 10 14.43 -17.68 19.92
CA PHE A 10 13.63 -17.23 21.05
C PHE A 10 14.27 -17.54 22.43
N ARG A 11 15.17 -18.53 22.50
CA ARG A 11 15.86 -18.95 23.74
C ARG A 11 16.77 -17.87 24.34
N LEU A 12 17.25 -16.92 23.54
CA LEU A 12 18.09 -15.82 24.01
C LEU A 12 17.28 -14.73 24.74
N SER A 13 15.96 -14.64 24.50
CA SER A 13 15.13 -13.59 25.10
C SER A 13 14.85 -13.81 26.60
N SER A 14 14.68 -15.05 27.03
CA SER A 14 14.31 -15.35 28.43
C SER A 14 15.48 -15.19 29.40
N THR A 15 16.73 -15.31 28.93
CA THR A 15 17.95 -15.06 29.72
C THR A 15 18.32 -13.58 29.80
N ALA A 16 17.88 -12.75 28.83
CA ALA A 16 18.13 -11.31 28.85
C ALA A 16 17.33 -10.59 29.94
N ALA A 17 16.11 -11.04 30.23
CA ALA A 17 15.21 -10.35 31.16
C ALA A 17 15.72 -10.34 32.63
N PRO A 18 16.29 -11.43 33.18
CA PRO A 18 16.98 -11.41 34.48
C PRO A 18 18.25 -10.53 34.48
N LEU A 19 18.99 -10.49 33.37
CA LEU A 19 20.19 -9.66 33.18
C LEU A 19 19.87 -8.15 33.21
N ILE A 20 18.74 -7.77 32.62
CA ILE A 20 18.22 -6.39 32.67
C ILE A 20 17.70 -6.08 34.07
N GLY A 21 16.98 -7.02 34.69
CA GLY A 21 16.49 -6.86 36.06
C GLY A 21 17.60 -6.63 37.08
N SER A 22 18.73 -7.34 36.97
CA SER A 22 19.88 -7.17 37.86
C SER A 22 20.60 -5.83 37.65
N ARG A 23 20.70 -5.34 36.41
CA ARG A 23 21.20 -3.98 36.13
C ARG A 23 20.28 -2.90 36.72
N PHE A 24 18.97 -3.03 36.51
CA PHE A 24 17.99 -2.08 37.07
C PHE A 24 17.98 -2.06 38.60
N ALA A 25 18.16 -3.23 39.23
CA ALA A 25 18.29 -3.34 40.68
C ALA A 25 19.57 -2.66 41.20
N ASN A 26 20.69 -2.79 40.48
CA ASN A 26 21.97 -2.15 40.87
C ASN A 26 21.97 -0.63 40.66
N GLU A 27 21.33 -0.14 39.60
CA GLU A 27 21.37 1.29 39.25
C GLU A 27 20.27 2.10 39.94
N LEU A 28 19.08 1.53 40.16
CA LEU A 28 17.91 2.25 40.70
C LEU A 28 17.38 1.69 42.02
N GLY A 29 17.96 0.59 42.53
CA GLY A 29 17.50 -0.07 43.76
C GLY A 29 16.11 -0.72 43.63
N ARG A 30 15.59 -0.89 42.41
CA ARG A 30 14.24 -1.45 42.17
C ARG A 30 14.32 -2.88 41.65
N TYR A 31 13.74 -3.81 42.40
CA TYR A 31 13.59 -5.19 41.95
C TYR A 31 12.36 -5.33 41.05
N THR A 32 12.57 -5.88 39.85
CA THR A 32 11.51 -6.16 38.90
C THR A 32 11.32 -7.67 38.80
N TYR A 33 10.11 -8.15 39.07
CA TYR A 33 9.79 -9.57 39.03
C TYR A 33 9.11 -9.92 37.71
N ILE A 34 9.78 -10.73 36.90
CA ILE A 34 9.21 -11.24 35.66
C ILE A 34 8.49 -12.54 36.00
N THR A 35 7.16 -12.50 35.98
CA THR A 35 6.33 -13.69 36.16
C THR A 35 6.05 -14.33 34.80
N PRO A 36 5.84 -15.66 34.73
CA PRO A 36 5.47 -16.34 33.48
C PRO A 36 4.23 -15.70 32.82
N THR A 37 3.28 -15.23 33.63
CA THR A 37 2.09 -14.51 33.15
C THR A 37 2.43 -13.20 32.45
N SER A 38 3.31 -12.37 33.03
CA SER A 38 3.76 -11.12 32.40
C SER A 38 4.46 -11.37 31.06
N TYR A 39 5.22 -12.46 30.97
CA TYR A 39 5.87 -12.86 29.71
C TYR A 39 4.88 -13.32 28.64
N LEU A 40 3.85 -14.09 29.02
CA LEU A 40 2.80 -14.48 28.07
C LEU A 40 1.98 -13.28 27.57
N THR A 41 1.71 -12.31 28.44
CA THR A 41 1.10 -11.03 28.06
C THR A 41 1.97 -10.25 27.08
N LEU A 42 3.30 -10.23 27.28
CA LEU A 42 4.21 -9.58 26.34
C LEU A 42 4.16 -10.26 24.96
N ILE A 43 4.14 -11.59 24.90
CA ILE A 43 4.07 -12.33 23.63
C ILE A 43 2.75 -12.04 22.91
N SER A 44 1.62 -12.00 23.62
CA SER A 44 0.33 -11.70 22.99
C SER A 44 0.28 -10.27 22.45
N SER A 45 0.75 -9.28 23.21
CA SER A 45 0.85 -7.89 22.73
C SER A 45 1.81 -7.76 21.54
N PHE A 46 2.93 -8.47 21.52
CA PHE A 46 3.86 -8.44 20.39
C PHE A 46 3.25 -9.05 19.13
N LYS A 47 2.50 -10.15 19.26
CA LYS A 47 1.76 -10.75 18.12
C LYS A 47 0.72 -9.79 17.54
N GLN A 48 0.01 -9.07 18.41
CA GLN A 48 -0.96 -8.06 17.99
C GLN A 48 -0.27 -6.94 17.20
N LEU A 49 0.80 -6.37 17.76
CA LEU A 49 1.58 -5.30 17.10
C LEU A 49 2.10 -5.75 15.73
N LEU A 50 2.60 -6.98 15.63
CA LEU A 50 3.08 -7.53 14.37
C LEU A 50 1.95 -7.61 13.32
N SER A 51 0.76 -8.06 13.74
CA SER A 51 -0.42 -8.13 12.87
C SER A 51 -0.83 -6.74 12.38
N GLU A 52 -0.86 -5.74 13.27
CA GLU A 52 -1.18 -4.35 12.94
C GLU A 52 -0.19 -3.79 11.91
N LYS A 53 1.12 -3.98 12.13
CA LYS A 53 2.15 -3.51 11.20
C LYS A 53 2.07 -4.19 9.84
N GLN A 54 1.79 -5.50 9.81
CA GLN A 54 1.56 -6.19 8.54
C GLN A 54 0.32 -5.65 7.81
N GLN A 55 -0.74 -5.30 8.56
CA GLN A 55 -1.96 -4.76 7.97
C GLN A 55 -1.75 -3.36 7.39
N GLU A 56 -0.99 -2.50 8.08
CA GLU A 56 -0.60 -1.18 7.56
C GLU A 56 0.10 -1.31 6.19
N VAL A 57 1.08 -2.21 6.11
CA VAL A 57 1.84 -2.47 4.87
C VAL A 57 0.93 -3.02 3.77
N ARG A 58 0.08 -4.01 4.09
CA ARG A 58 -0.88 -4.58 3.12
C ARG A 58 -1.83 -3.52 2.56
N THR A 59 -2.34 -2.64 3.42
CA THR A 59 -3.24 -1.55 3.01
C THR A 59 -2.54 -0.57 2.08
N ALA A 60 -1.26 -0.27 2.33
CA ALA A 60 -0.46 0.58 1.45
C ALA A 60 -0.27 -0.07 0.07
N ILE A 61 0.03 -1.38 0.02
CA ILE A 61 0.17 -2.13 -1.23
C ILE A 61 -1.13 -2.07 -2.05
N GLN A 62 -2.27 -2.36 -1.43
CA GLN A 62 -3.58 -2.32 -2.11
C GLN A 62 -3.90 -0.93 -2.68
N ARG A 63 -3.51 0.14 -1.97
CA ARG A 63 -3.67 1.52 -2.47
C ARG A 63 -2.85 1.75 -3.75
N TYR A 64 -1.61 1.27 -3.78
CA TYR A 64 -0.77 1.42 -4.97
C TYR A 64 -1.27 0.56 -6.14
N GLU A 65 -1.69 -0.68 -5.89
CA GLU A 65 -2.27 -1.55 -6.92
C GLU A 65 -3.52 -0.94 -7.54
N GLY A 66 -4.43 -0.40 -6.70
CA GLY A 66 -5.63 0.29 -7.18
C GLY A 66 -5.30 1.55 -8.00
N GLY A 67 -4.35 2.36 -7.53
CA GLY A 67 -3.90 3.54 -8.27
C GLY A 67 -3.24 3.20 -9.61
N LEU A 68 -2.44 2.14 -9.67
CA LEU A 68 -1.79 1.68 -10.89
C LEU A 68 -2.82 1.23 -11.94
N GLY A 69 -3.82 0.45 -11.51
CA GLY A 69 -4.91 0.01 -12.40
C GLY A 69 -5.73 1.18 -12.95
N GLN A 70 -5.94 2.23 -12.14
CA GLN A 70 -6.65 3.42 -12.60
C GLN A 70 -5.85 4.22 -13.64
N LEU A 71 -4.52 4.31 -13.48
CA LEU A 71 -3.63 4.93 -14.48
C LEU A 71 -3.64 4.16 -15.80
N GLU A 72 -3.60 2.84 -15.75
CA GLU A 72 -3.69 1.98 -16.94
C GLU A 72 -5.03 2.18 -17.67
N PHE A 73 -6.14 2.20 -16.92
CA PHE A 73 -7.47 2.46 -17.47
C PHE A 73 -7.56 3.81 -18.19
N PHE A 74 -7.05 4.88 -17.57
CA PHE A 74 -7.05 6.20 -18.20
C PHE A 74 -6.13 6.25 -19.42
N SER A 75 -4.97 5.59 -19.39
CA SER A 75 -4.06 5.53 -20.54
C SER A 75 -4.76 4.92 -21.76
N VAL A 76 -5.46 3.80 -21.57
CA VAL A 76 -6.22 3.15 -22.65
C VAL A 76 -7.34 4.06 -23.15
N THR A 77 -8.07 4.69 -22.23
CA THR A 77 -9.18 5.59 -22.55
C THR A 77 -8.70 6.82 -23.34
N ILE A 78 -7.64 7.50 -22.88
CA ILE A 78 -7.06 8.66 -23.56
C ILE A 78 -6.56 8.28 -24.96
N THR A 79 -5.95 7.10 -25.11
CA THR A 79 -5.49 6.61 -26.42
C THR A 79 -6.66 6.38 -27.38
N GLY A 80 -7.79 5.86 -26.88
CA GLY A 80 -9.01 5.72 -27.68
C GLY A 80 -9.59 7.08 -28.09
N MET A 81 -9.74 7.99 -27.13
CA MET A 81 -10.24 9.35 -27.39
C MET A 81 -9.36 10.11 -28.38
N GLN A 82 -8.04 9.92 -28.33
CA GLN A 82 -7.13 10.56 -29.27
C GLN A 82 -7.39 10.10 -30.71
N LYS A 83 -7.64 8.80 -30.93
CA LYS A 83 -8.02 8.27 -32.25
C LYS A 83 -9.35 8.85 -32.73
N ASP A 84 -10.33 8.95 -31.84
CA ASP A 84 -11.64 9.51 -32.18
C ASP A 84 -11.51 10.98 -32.62
N ILE A 85 -10.68 11.78 -31.93
CA ILE A 85 -10.39 13.17 -32.29
C ILE A 85 -9.70 13.25 -33.66
N GLU A 86 -8.69 12.42 -33.90
CA GLU A 86 -7.96 12.37 -35.18
C GLU A 86 -8.89 12.00 -36.35
N GLU A 87 -9.88 11.11 -36.16
CA GLU A 87 -10.86 10.76 -37.19
C GLU A 87 -11.90 11.87 -37.43
N LEU A 88 -12.30 12.58 -36.39
CA LEU A 88 -13.33 13.63 -36.48
C LEU A 88 -12.79 14.94 -37.07
N GLN A 89 -11.49 15.24 -36.91
CA GLN A 89 -10.86 16.44 -37.49
C GLN A 89 -11.06 16.60 -39.00
N PRO A 90 -10.77 15.61 -39.88
CA PRO A 90 -10.95 15.77 -41.32
C PRO A 90 -12.43 15.90 -41.70
N LYS A 91 -13.34 15.23 -40.98
CA LYS A 91 -14.80 15.32 -41.24
C LYS A 91 -15.34 16.73 -40.96
N LEU A 92 -14.82 17.40 -39.94
CA LEU A 92 -15.18 18.80 -39.64
C LEU A 92 -14.71 19.76 -40.73
N VAL A 93 -13.50 19.57 -41.26
CA VAL A 93 -12.97 20.41 -42.37
C VAL A 93 -13.79 20.23 -43.64
N VAL A 94 -14.22 19.00 -43.95
CA VAL A 94 -15.09 18.72 -45.11
C VAL A 94 -16.46 19.35 -44.92
N ALA A 95 -17.09 19.17 -43.75
CA ALA A 95 -18.39 19.77 -43.45
C ALA A 95 -18.35 21.31 -43.47
N GLN A 96 -17.24 21.93 -43.03
CA GLN A 96 -17.05 23.39 -43.15
C GLN A 96 -16.97 23.84 -44.60
N LYS A 97 -16.19 23.15 -45.44
CA LYS A 97 -16.12 23.46 -46.88
C LYS A 97 -17.45 23.29 -47.60
N GLU A 98 -18.21 22.25 -47.26
CA GLU A 98 -19.54 22.03 -47.81
C GLU A 98 -20.49 23.16 -47.39
N ALA A 99 -20.48 23.56 -46.12
CA ALA A 99 -21.29 24.68 -45.63
C ALA A 99 -20.91 26.02 -46.29
N GLU A 100 -19.62 26.30 -46.49
CA GLU A 100 -19.14 27.48 -47.22
C GLU A 100 -19.63 27.48 -48.68
N ALA A 101 -19.58 26.34 -49.37
CA ALA A 101 -20.09 26.21 -50.73
C ALA A 101 -21.62 26.42 -50.82
N PHE A 102 -22.38 25.97 -49.82
CA PHE A 102 -23.82 26.25 -49.75
C PHE A 102 -24.12 27.75 -49.55
N ILE A 103 -23.27 28.47 -48.81
CA ILE A 103 -23.40 29.91 -48.61
C ILE A 103 -23.11 30.67 -49.91
N GLU A 104 -22.13 30.24 -50.71
CA GLU A 104 -21.84 30.84 -52.03
C GLU A 104 -22.93 30.56 -53.07
N VAL A 105 -23.51 29.35 -53.10
CA VAL A 105 -24.57 29.00 -54.06
C VAL A 105 -25.94 29.59 -53.67
N GLY A 106 -26.17 29.87 -52.38
CA GLY A 106 -27.38 30.53 -51.87
C GLY A 106 -27.40 32.06 -52.01
N CYS A 107 -26.32 32.67 -52.51
CA CYS A 107 -26.26 34.09 -52.84
C CYS A 107 -26.59 34.30 -54.34
N PHE A 108 -27.84 34.07 -54.72
CA PHE A 108 -28.44 34.56 -55.96
C PHE A 108 -29.94 34.81 -55.78
#